data_AF-A0A8E2DZG5-F1
#
_entry.id   AF-A0A8E2DZG5-F1
#
_cell.length_a   1.000
_cell.length_b   1.000
_cell.length_c   1.000
_cell.angle_alpha   90.00
_cell.angle_beta   90.00
_cell.angle_gamma   90.00
#
_symmetry.space_group_name_H-M   'P 1'
#
loop_
_entity.id
_entity.type
_entity.pdbx_description
1 polymer ?
#
loop_
_entity_poly.entity_id
_entity_poly.type
_entity_poly.pdbx_seq_one_letter_code
_entity_poly.pdbx_strand_id
1 'polypeptide(L)'
;VNLTPEGYPNRPKYLQNLGTRYESLYKRTSQLNDLEKAIKFSRQAVELSAELYYKKPQLYAKLANKLKSLYNKTQQSSYLEKAFEAAKMACNLAPKDYPNLGGWLNTLGIILVDRYKGKNNIEDLEKAI
;
A
#
# COMPACT_ATOMS: atom_id res chain seq x y z
N VAL A 1 7.87 -24.36 13.56
CA VAL A 1 6.95 -25.13 12.69
C VAL A 1 6.42 -24.21 11.59
N ASN A 2 7.08 -24.25 10.44
CA ASN A 2 6.83 -23.43 9.25
C ASN A 2 5.71 -24.13 8.44
N LEU A 3 4.44 -23.94 8.83
CA LEU A 3 3.30 -24.69 8.25
C LEU A 3 2.61 -23.92 7.13
N THR A 4 3.32 -23.67 6.04
CA THR A 4 2.65 -23.55 4.73
C THR A 4 3.71 -23.69 3.63
N PRO A 5 3.66 -24.76 2.81
CA PRO A 5 4.51 -24.89 1.64
C PRO A 5 4.36 -23.67 0.72
N GLU A 6 5.43 -23.29 0.04
CA GLU A 6 5.53 -22.10 -0.82
C GLU A 6 4.54 -22.10 -2.01
N GLY A 7 3.83 -23.20 -2.27
CA GLY A 7 2.88 -23.35 -3.37
C GLY A 7 1.39 -23.27 -3.02
N TYR A 8 0.98 -22.69 -1.88
CA TYR A 8 -0.46 -22.48 -1.62
C TYR A 8 -0.97 -21.23 -2.36
N PRO A 9 -1.81 -21.35 -3.40
CA PRO A 9 -2.29 -20.19 -4.19
C PRO A 9 -3.11 -19.18 -3.35
N ASN A 10 -3.50 -19.55 -2.12
CA ASN A 10 -4.21 -18.69 -1.19
C ASN A 10 -3.30 -17.97 -0.17
N ARG A 11 -1.98 -18.22 -0.12
CA ARG A 11 -1.06 -17.58 0.83
C ARG A 11 -1.09 -16.04 0.76
N PRO A 12 -1.07 -15.40 -0.43
CA PRO A 12 -1.23 -13.95 -0.53
C PRO A 12 -2.56 -13.45 0.08
N LYS A 13 -3.64 -14.22 -0.08
CA LYS A 13 -4.97 -13.89 0.48
C LYS A 13 -4.96 -13.93 2.01
N TYR A 14 -4.33 -14.94 2.61
CA TYR A 14 -4.19 -15.03 4.07
C TYR A 14 -3.36 -13.89 4.64
N LEU A 15 -2.23 -13.57 4.00
CA LEU A 15 -1.37 -12.45 4.40
C LEU A 15 -2.11 -11.12 4.29
N GLN A 16 -2.88 -10.93 3.23
CA GLN A 16 -3.72 -9.75 3.09
C GLN A 16 -4.77 -9.64 4.21
N ASN A 17 -5.41 -10.75 4.57
CA ASN A 17 -6.38 -10.77 5.67
C ASN A 17 -5.72 -10.45 7.02
N LEU A 18 -4.53 -10.99 7.28
CA LEU A 18 -3.73 -10.64 8.46
C LEU A 18 -3.40 -9.13 8.46
N GLY A 19 -2.93 -8.59 7.34
CA GLY A 19 -2.65 -7.16 7.20
C GLY A 19 -3.88 -6.28 7.44
N THR A 20 -5.08 -6.71 7.04
CA THR A 20 -6.33 -5.99 7.35
C THR A 20 -6.70 -6.10 8.83
N ARG A 21 -6.55 -7.28 9.45
CA ARG A 21 -6.84 -7.45 10.88
C ARG A 21 -5.94 -6.59 11.77
N TYR A 22 -4.65 -6.51 11.49
CA TYR A 22 -3.72 -5.65 12.23
C TYR A 22 -4.02 -4.16 12.04
N GLU A 23 -4.50 -3.74 10.87
CA GLU A 23 -4.95 -2.36 10.68
C GLU A 23 -6.23 -2.05 11.48
N SER A 24 -7.19 -2.98 11.51
CA SER A 24 -8.36 -2.85 12.38
C SER A 24 -7.97 -2.81 13.85
N LEU A 25 -6.97 -3.59 14.26
CA LEU A 25 -6.42 -3.55 15.61
C LEU A 25 -5.80 -2.19 15.91
N TYR A 26 -4.94 -1.69 15.00
CA TYR A 26 -4.38 -0.34 15.11
C TYR A 26 -5.46 0.74 15.26
N LYS A 27 -6.55 0.69 14.49
CA LYS A 27 -7.66 1.64 14.62
C LYS A 27 -8.32 1.63 16.01
N ARG A 28 -8.25 0.49 16.72
CA ARG A 28 -8.78 0.34 18.09
C ARG A 28 -7.75 0.68 19.17
N THR A 29 -6.48 0.31 18.97
CA THR A 29 -5.42 0.39 19.98
C THR A 29 -4.56 1.64 19.85
N SER A 30 -4.54 2.26 18.68
CA SER A 30 -3.59 3.30 18.26
C SER A 30 -2.11 2.90 18.40
N GLN A 31 -1.79 1.61 18.56
CA GLN A 31 -0.42 1.14 18.73
C GLN A 31 0.30 1.02 17.38
N LEU A 32 1.38 1.80 17.19
CA LEU A 32 2.12 1.83 15.92
C LEU A 32 2.65 0.45 15.48
N ASN A 33 3.01 -0.41 16.43
CA ASN A 33 3.43 -1.79 16.15
C ASN A 33 2.36 -2.60 15.38
N ASP A 34 1.07 -2.34 15.63
CA ASP A 34 -0.01 -3.00 14.89
C ASP A 34 -0.05 -2.50 13.43
N LEU A 35 0.19 -1.21 13.20
CA LEU A 35 0.29 -0.65 11.85
C LEU A 35 1.52 -1.16 11.10
N GLU A 36 2.66 -1.31 11.77
CA GLU A 36 3.88 -1.88 11.20
C GLU A 36 3.68 -3.36 10.81
N LYS A 37 3.04 -4.15 11.67
CA LYS A 37 2.65 -5.53 11.32
C LYS A 37 1.70 -5.57 10.12
N ALA A 38 0.74 -4.65 10.06
CA ALA A 38 -0.16 -4.54 8.91
C ALA A 38 0.60 -4.30 7.60
N ILE A 39 1.61 -3.43 7.62
CA ILE A 39 2.48 -3.14 6.47
C ILE A 39 3.33 -4.36 6.12
N LYS A 40 3.93 -5.03 7.11
CA LYS A 40 4.74 -6.23 6.92
C LYS A 40 3.97 -7.30 6.16
N PHE A 41 2.75 -7.63 6.58
CA PHE A 41 1.95 -8.66 5.91
C PHE A 41 1.45 -8.22 4.53
N SER A 42 1.12 -6.94 4.33
CA SER A 42 0.79 -6.42 3.00
C SER A 42 1.96 -6.50 2.03
N ARG A 43 3.21 -6.24 2.47
CA ARG A 43 4.41 -6.42 1.63
C ARG A 43 4.61 -7.87 1.21
N GLN A 44 4.55 -8.79 2.16
CA GLN A 44 4.68 -10.22 1.87
C GLN A 44 3.57 -10.72 0.92
N ALA A 45 2.35 -10.19 1.03
CA ALA A 45 1.27 -10.50 0.10
C ALA A 45 1.59 -10.03 -1.33
N VAL A 46 2.16 -8.83 -1.50
CA VAL A 46 2.60 -8.31 -2.80
C VAL A 46 3.72 -9.16 -3.39
N GLU A 47 4.74 -9.50 -2.59
CA GLU A 47 5.89 -10.30 -3.03
C GLU A 47 5.48 -11.69 -3.52
N LEU A 48 4.57 -12.35 -2.81
CA LEU A 48 4.09 -13.71 -3.14
C LEU A 48 3.00 -13.74 -4.22
N SER A 49 2.47 -12.59 -4.64
CA SER A 49 1.38 -12.52 -5.62
C SER A 49 1.83 -12.58 -7.09
N ALA A 50 3.09 -12.97 -7.36
CA ALA A 50 3.61 -13.16 -8.72
C ALA A 50 2.74 -14.10 -9.59
N GLU A 51 2.09 -15.08 -8.99
CA GLU A 51 1.19 -16.03 -9.67
C GLU A 51 -0.25 -15.49 -9.90
N LEU A 52 -0.62 -14.35 -9.29
CA LEU A 52 -1.97 -13.78 -9.34
C LEU A 52 -1.94 -12.33 -9.86
N TYR A 53 -1.41 -12.16 -11.08
CA TYR A 53 -1.18 -10.86 -11.72
C TYR A 53 -2.38 -9.91 -11.67
N TYR A 54 -3.62 -10.43 -11.81
CA TYR A 54 -4.86 -9.63 -11.79
C TYR A 54 -5.22 -8.99 -10.43
N LYS A 55 -4.66 -9.48 -9.32
CA LYS A 55 -4.91 -8.93 -7.96
C LYS A 55 -3.78 -8.04 -7.46
N LYS A 56 -2.63 -8.05 -8.11
CA LYS A 56 -1.44 -7.27 -7.74
C LYS A 56 -1.73 -5.76 -7.63
N PRO A 57 -2.53 -5.13 -8.52
CA PRO A 57 -2.87 -3.71 -8.39
C PRO A 57 -3.57 -3.38 -7.06
N GLN A 58 -4.52 -4.23 -6.64
CA GLN A 58 -5.27 -4.04 -5.39
C GLN A 58 -4.37 -4.16 -4.16
N LEU A 59 -3.40 -5.08 -4.18
CA LEU A 59 -2.46 -5.28 -3.07
C LEU A 59 -1.53 -4.08 -2.92
N TYR A 60 -1.02 -3.54 -4.03
CA TYR A 60 -0.22 -2.33 -4.03
C TYR A 60 -1.00 -1.12 -3.51
N ALA A 61 -2.26 -0.93 -3.93
CA ALA A 61 -3.09 0.17 -3.44
C ALA A 61 -3.30 0.09 -1.92
N LYS A 62 -3.55 -1.12 -1.38
CA LYS A 62 -3.69 -1.34 0.06
C LYS A 62 -2.38 -1.06 0.82
N LEU A 63 -1.25 -1.47 0.26
CA LEU A 63 0.07 -1.17 0.83
C LEU A 63 0.35 0.34 0.85
N ALA A 64 0.04 1.05 -0.24
CA ALA A 64 0.19 2.50 -0.35
C ALA A 64 -0.58 3.23 0.76
N ASN A 65 -1.85 2.88 0.97
CA ASN A 65 -2.69 3.46 2.00
C ASN A 65 -2.12 3.28 3.41
N LYS A 66 -1.61 2.08 3.73
CA LYS A 66 -1.00 1.80 5.05
C LYS A 66 0.29 2.59 5.25
N LEU A 67 1.15 2.66 4.23
CA LEU A 67 2.38 3.45 4.28
C LEU A 67 2.11 4.94 4.43
N LYS A 68 1.08 5.44 3.74
CA LYS A 68 0.63 6.83 3.88
C LYS A 68 0.09 7.11 5.28
N SER A 69 -0.69 6.19 5.85
CA SER A 69 -1.15 6.29 7.24
C SER A 69 0.03 6.34 8.22
N LEU A 70 1.04 5.49 8.04
CA LEU A 70 2.23 5.49 8.89
C LEU A 70 3.05 6.78 8.72
N TYR A 71 3.18 7.31 7.50
CA TYR A 71 3.77 8.63 7.28
C TYR A 71 3.01 9.71 8.04
N ASN A 72 1.68 9.76 7.95
CA ASN A 72 0.89 10.79 8.66
C ASN A 72 1.10 10.74 10.18
N LYS A 73 1.45 9.58 10.74
CA LYS A 73 1.68 9.39 12.17
C LYS A 73 3.12 9.63 12.61
N THR A 74 4.09 9.35 11.74
CA THR A 74 5.52 9.42 12.07
C THR A 74 6.22 10.64 11.47
N GLN A 75 5.60 11.26 10.46
CA GLN A 75 6.17 12.30 9.60
C GLN A 75 7.50 11.90 8.93
N GLN A 76 7.82 10.60 8.89
CA GLN A 76 9.05 10.12 8.26
C GLN A 76 8.89 10.03 6.75
N SER A 77 9.59 10.91 6.03
CA SER A 77 9.57 11.01 4.56
C SER A 77 9.84 9.68 3.84
N SER A 78 10.63 8.78 4.42
CA SER A 78 10.89 7.46 3.85
C SER A 78 9.62 6.63 3.63
N TYR A 79 8.60 6.78 4.50
CA TYR A 79 7.31 6.10 4.33
C TYR A 79 6.46 6.74 3.25
N LEU A 80 6.58 8.06 3.05
CA LEU A 80 5.90 8.77 1.97
C LEU A 80 6.43 8.34 0.60
N GLU A 81 7.74 8.21 0.45
CA GLU A 81 8.37 7.68 -0.77
C GLU A 81 7.91 6.25 -1.07
N LYS A 82 7.91 5.39 -0.05
CA LYS A 82 7.41 4.01 -0.19
C LYS A 82 5.92 3.96 -0.56
N ALA A 83 5.11 4.88 -0.02
CA ALA A 83 3.69 4.98 -0.35
C ALA A 83 3.49 5.38 -1.81
N PHE A 84 4.28 6.34 -2.29
CA PHE A 84 4.28 6.79 -3.68
C PHE A 84 4.59 5.64 -4.64
N GLU A 85 5.69 4.92 -4.42
CA GLU A 85 6.07 3.80 -5.28
C GLU A 85 4.99 2.72 -5.32
N ALA A 86 4.38 2.40 -4.17
CA ALA A 86 3.27 1.45 -4.11
C ALA A 86 2.03 1.95 -4.88
N ALA A 87 1.64 3.23 -4.72
CA ALA A 87 0.49 3.79 -5.44
C ALA A 87 0.72 3.82 -6.96
N LYS A 88 1.94 4.21 -7.38
CA LYS A 88 2.35 4.20 -8.79
C LYS A 88 2.28 2.78 -9.39
N MET A 89 2.77 1.77 -8.66
CA MET A 89 2.67 0.37 -9.10
C MET A 89 1.22 -0.12 -9.18
N ALA A 90 0.34 0.33 -8.28
CA ALA A 90 -1.08 0.01 -8.35
C ALA A 90 -1.71 0.53 -9.65
N CYS A 91 -1.46 1.79 -10.00
CA CYS A 91 -2.00 2.41 -11.21
C CYS A 91 -1.40 1.80 -12.49
N ASN A 92 -0.09 1.56 -12.52
CA ASN A 92 0.60 1.02 -13.70
C ASN A 92 0.17 -0.41 -14.06
N LEU A 93 -0.16 -1.22 -13.06
CA LEU A 93 -0.59 -2.61 -13.27
C LEU A 93 -2.10 -2.75 -13.48
N ALA A 94 -2.88 -1.69 -13.25
CA ALA A 94 -4.32 -1.71 -13.42
C ALA A 94 -4.70 -1.61 -14.92
N PRO A 95 -5.58 -2.49 -15.43
CA PRO A 95 -6.28 -2.22 -16.68
C PRO A 95 -7.01 -0.87 -16.63
N LYS A 96 -7.14 -0.18 -17.77
CA LYS A 96 -7.81 1.13 -17.83
C LYS A 96 -9.24 1.10 -17.28
N ASP A 97 -9.95 -0.02 -17.50
CA ASP A 97 -11.36 -0.18 -17.10
C ASP A 97 -11.52 -0.74 -15.68
N TYR A 98 -10.47 -0.69 -14.85
CA TYR A 98 -10.54 -1.25 -13.50
C TYR A 98 -11.50 -0.41 -12.63
N PRO A 99 -12.52 -1.03 -12.01
CA PRO A 99 -13.56 -0.28 -11.29
C PRO A 99 -13.04 0.63 -10.16
N ASN A 100 -11.88 0.32 -9.61
CA ASN A 100 -11.27 1.04 -8.49
C ASN A 100 -10.15 2.01 -8.88
N LEU A 101 -9.84 2.16 -10.18
CA LEU A 101 -8.72 2.96 -10.66
C LEU A 101 -8.82 4.43 -10.19
N GLY A 102 -10.02 5.03 -10.25
CA GLY A 102 -10.23 6.41 -9.80
C GLY A 102 -9.86 6.64 -8.33
N GLY A 103 -10.17 5.69 -7.45
CA GLY A 103 -9.78 5.77 -6.03
C GLY A 103 -8.27 5.68 -5.81
N TRP A 104 -7.57 4.90 -6.64
CA TRP A 104 -6.11 4.76 -6.58
C TRP A 104 -5.39 5.98 -7.13
N LEU A 105 -5.90 6.57 -8.23
CA LEU A 105 -5.41 7.84 -8.76
C LEU A 105 -5.58 8.97 -7.74
N ASN A 106 -6.72 9.05 -7.06
CA ASN A 106 -6.92 10.02 -5.97
C ASN A 106 -5.90 9.82 -4.83
N THR A 107 -5.62 8.56 -4.46
CA THR A 107 -4.61 8.25 -3.44
C THR A 107 -3.22 8.70 -3.88
N LEU A 108 -2.87 8.47 -5.16
CA LEU A 108 -1.61 8.91 -5.75
C LEU A 108 -1.50 10.45 -5.75
N GLY A 109 -2.55 11.16 -6.14
CA GLY A 109 -2.61 12.62 -6.10
C GLY A 109 -2.39 13.19 -4.70
N ILE A 110 -3.04 12.63 -3.67
CA ILE A 110 -2.82 13.03 -2.27
C ILE A 110 -1.35 12.83 -1.85
N ILE A 111 -0.76 11.69 -2.21
CA ILE A 111 0.64 11.39 -1.89
C ILE A 111 1.58 12.40 -2.59
N LEU A 112 1.32 12.73 -3.86
CA LEU A 112 2.08 13.69 -4.63
C LEU A 112 2.02 15.10 -4.04
N VAL A 113 0.83 15.56 -3.64
CA VAL A 113 0.66 16.85 -2.94
C VAL A 113 1.47 16.88 -1.64
N ASP A 114 1.45 15.81 -0.85
CA ASP A 114 2.19 15.77 0.40
C ASP A 114 3.71 15.67 0.19
N ARG A 115 4.17 15.07 -0.91
CA ARG A 115 5.58 15.11 -1.32
C ARG A 115 6.01 16.51 -1.73
N TYR A 116 5.18 17.21 -2.51
CA TYR A 116 5.41 18.60 -2.88
C TYR A 116 5.58 19.48 -1.62
N LYS A 117 4.67 19.37 -0.65
CA LYS A 117 4.77 20.15 0.61
C LYS A 117 6.05 19.89 1.39
N GLY A 118 6.57 18.65 1.36
CA GLY A 118 7.77 18.26 2.11
C GLY A 118 9.10 18.57 1.40
N LYS A 119 9.10 18.73 0.07
CA LYS A 119 10.33 18.87 -0.73
C LYS A 119 10.34 20.05 -1.72
N ASN A 120 9.23 20.78 -1.83
CA ASN A 120 8.99 21.83 -2.82
C ASN A 120 9.24 21.39 -4.28
N ASN A 121 8.99 20.11 -4.58
CA ASN A 121 9.25 19.52 -5.90
C ASN A 121 8.08 19.76 -6.87
N ILE A 122 8.19 20.77 -7.73
CA ILE A 122 7.14 21.22 -8.67
C ILE A 122 6.66 20.09 -9.60
N GLU A 123 7.54 19.16 -10.00
CA GLU A 123 7.13 18.02 -10.83
C GLU A 123 6.11 17.09 -10.17
N ASP A 124 6.12 17.01 -8.83
CA ASP A 124 5.13 16.21 -8.09
C ASP A 124 3.76 16.91 -8.09
N LEU A 125 3.72 18.25 -8.15
CA LEU A 125 2.48 19.02 -8.22
C LEU A 125 1.79 18.91 -9.60
N GLU A 126 2.56 19.00 -10.68
CA GLU A 126 2.03 18.85 -12.04
C GLU A 126 1.41 17.47 -12.29
N LYS A 127 1.96 16.42 -11.67
CA LYS A 127 1.44 15.05 -11.77
C LYS A 127 0.22 14.78 -10.88
N ALA A 128 -0.13 15.71 -9.99
CA ALA A 128 -1.25 15.57 -9.05
C ALA A 128 -2.57 16.18 -9.54
N ILE A 129 -2.52 16.96 -10.63
CA ILE A 129 -3.64 17.67 -11.28
C ILE A 129 -4.07 16.89 -12.51
#